data_AF-A0A7S3TI30-F1
#
_entry.id   AF-A0A7S3TI30-F1
#
_cell.length_a   1.000
_cell.length_b   1.000
_cell.length_c   1.000
_cell.angle_alpha   90.00
_cell.angle_beta   90.00
_cell.angle_gamma   90.00
#
_symmetry.space_group_name_H-M   'P 1'
#
loop_
_entity.id
_entity.type
_entity.pdbx_description
1 polymer ?
#
loop_
_entity_poly.entity_id
_entity_poly.type
_entity_poly.pdbx_seq_one_letter_code
_entity_poly.pdbx_strand_id
1 'polypeptide(L)'
;VVPGAEGPIMRKLRLAASEAAGVAFNHAKVQLYETRANKIAFHADKVLDMSEDDSFVSFRLGATRLFGLRSKANPQFAQNILATDNSAIVVGPRTNRGWTHGVSPDTRRATECTEDELAWGERSLSIIFRRAVTFWRSDGLLFGAGARFKTEEALEAALQASRVGGGAAMQQLGDPQRQLHKKILEAWG
;
A
#
# COMPACT_ATOMS: atom_id res chain seq x y z
N VAL A 1 4.92 10.24 9.98
CA VAL A 1 6.21 9.72 9.45
C VAL A 1 6.16 9.75 7.93
N VAL A 2 7.18 10.28 7.26
CA VAL A 2 7.38 10.27 5.80
C VAL A 2 8.79 9.71 5.55
N PRO A 3 9.07 8.99 4.45
CA PRO A 3 10.41 8.48 4.17
C PRO A 3 11.46 9.59 4.18
N GLY A 4 12.60 9.35 4.82
CA GLY A 4 13.70 10.33 4.91
C GLY A 4 14.37 10.60 3.56
N ALA A 5 14.35 9.63 2.65
CA ALA A 5 14.74 9.78 1.26
C ALA A 5 13.52 9.55 0.36
N GLU A 6 13.05 10.61 -0.31
CA GLU A 6 11.94 10.57 -1.26
C GLU A 6 12.37 11.23 -2.57
N GLY A 7 12.39 10.47 -3.67
CA GLY A 7 12.71 10.99 -4.99
C GLY A 7 11.72 12.07 -5.44
N PRO A 8 12.13 13.03 -6.29
CA PRO A 8 11.33 14.20 -6.62
C PRO A 8 9.99 13.87 -7.29
N ILE A 9 9.94 12.82 -8.12
CA ILE A 9 8.70 12.37 -8.79
C ILE A 9 7.73 11.77 -7.76
N MET A 10 8.23 10.89 -6.88
CA MET A 10 7.41 10.27 -5.84
C MET A 10 6.85 11.32 -4.88
N ARG A 11 7.66 12.32 -4.51
CA ARG A 11 7.20 13.46 -3.70
C ARG A 11 6.06 14.22 -4.36
N LYS A 12 6.19 14.58 -5.64
CA LYS A 12 5.13 15.28 -6.38
C LYS A 12 3.84 14.48 -6.42
N LEU A 13 3.92 13.19 -6.76
CA LEU A 13 2.75 12.31 -6.81
C LEU A 13 2.11 12.13 -5.43
N ARG A 14 2.92 11.96 -4.37
CA ARG A 14 2.42 11.84 -3.00
C ARG A 14 1.66 13.07 -2.57
N LEU A 15 2.20 14.26 -2.85
CA LEU A 15 1.55 15.54 -2.52
C LEU A 15 0.24 15.70 -3.29
N ALA A 16 0.23 15.44 -4.60
CA ALA A 16 -1.00 15.50 -5.41
C ALA A 16 -2.06 14.49 -4.94
N ALA A 17 -1.66 13.25 -4.62
CA ALA A 17 -2.57 12.27 -4.04
C ALA A 17 -3.11 12.72 -2.68
N SER A 18 -2.24 13.30 -1.84
CA SER A 18 -2.61 13.74 -0.49
C SER A 18 -3.64 14.86 -0.54
N GLU A 19 -3.46 15.81 -1.45
CA GLU A 19 -4.41 16.90 -1.72
C GLU A 19 -5.75 16.35 -2.21
N ALA A 20 -5.73 15.48 -3.23
CA ALA A 20 -6.95 14.93 -3.83
C ALA A 20 -7.78 14.08 -2.85
N ALA A 21 -7.12 13.35 -1.93
CA ALA A 21 -7.79 12.45 -1.00
C ALA A 21 -8.01 13.05 0.41
N GLY A 22 -7.40 14.20 0.73
CA GLY A 22 -7.40 14.75 2.09
C GLY A 22 -6.64 13.87 3.10
N VAL A 23 -5.66 13.09 2.65
CA VAL A 23 -4.92 12.13 3.47
C VAL A 23 -3.43 12.43 3.43
N ALA A 24 -2.77 12.48 4.58
CA ALA A 24 -1.31 12.62 4.65
C ALA A 24 -0.62 11.29 4.32
N PHE A 25 -0.51 10.96 3.03
CA PHE A 25 0.13 9.72 2.59
C PHE A 25 1.62 9.70 2.91
N ASN A 26 2.13 8.51 3.22
CA ASN A 26 3.52 8.28 3.62
C ASN A 26 4.12 6.95 3.14
N HIS A 27 3.34 6.13 2.45
CA HIS A 27 3.78 4.85 1.93
C HIS A 27 3.27 4.69 0.50
N ALA A 28 4.08 4.07 -0.36
CA ALA A 28 3.72 3.79 -1.74
C ALA A 28 4.09 2.35 -2.13
N LYS A 29 3.18 1.70 -2.86
CA LYS A 29 3.44 0.46 -3.58
C LYS A 29 3.52 0.75 -5.06
N VAL A 30 4.55 0.24 -5.73
CA VAL A 30 4.68 0.32 -7.18
C VAL A 30 4.43 -1.07 -7.77
N GLN A 31 3.56 -1.17 -8.77
CA GLN A 31 3.26 -2.40 -9.50
C GLN A 31 3.47 -2.19 -10.98
N LEU A 32 4.40 -2.94 -11.58
CA LEU A 32 4.59 -3.02 -13.02
C LEU A 32 3.73 -4.16 -13.59
N TYR A 33 3.08 -3.90 -14.70
CA TYR A 33 2.43 -4.89 -15.56
C TYR A 33 3.21 -4.89 -16.87
N GLU A 34 4.09 -5.87 -17.03
CA GLU A 34 5.00 -5.98 -18.18
C GLU A 34 4.27 -6.29 -19.49
N THR A 35 3.11 -6.94 -19.38
CA THR A 35 2.25 -7.32 -20.48
C THR A 35 0.79 -7.16 -20.07
N ARG A 36 -0.13 -7.30 -21.02
CA ARG A 36 -1.58 -7.35 -20.74
C ARG A 36 -2.05 -8.66 -20.08
N ALA A 37 -1.19 -9.68 -20.01
CA ALA A 37 -1.46 -10.93 -19.30
C ALA A 37 -1.19 -10.85 -17.78
N ASN A 38 -0.43 -9.85 -17.31
CA ASN A 38 -0.21 -9.64 -15.88
C ASN A 38 -1.52 -9.26 -15.18
N LYS A 39 -1.77 -9.86 -14.02
CA LYS A 39 -3.00 -9.65 -13.25
C LYS A 39 -2.71 -9.34 -11.79
N ILE A 40 -3.69 -8.72 -11.13
CA ILE A 40 -3.81 -8.76 -9.68
C ILE A 40 -5.18 -9.30 -9.33
N ALA A 41 -5.22 -10.39 -8.57
CA ALA A 41 -6.47 -11.05 -8.20
C ALA A 41 -7.37 -10.08 -7.43
N PHE A 42 -8.69 -10.28 -7.52
CA PHE A 42 -9.65 -9.48 -6.75
C PHE A 42 -9.37 -9.61 -5.26
N HIS A 43 -9.10 -8.49 -4.60
CA HIS A 43 -8.80 -8.41 -3.17
C HIS A 43 -9.33 -7.12 -2.57
N ALA A 44 -9.49 -7.08 -1.26
CA ALA A 44 -9.51 -5.81 -0.54
C ALA A 44 -8.12 -5.57 0.03
N ASP A 45 -7.76 -4.31 0.16
CA ASP A 45 -6.48 -3.95 0.74
C ASP A 45 -6.42 -4.30 2.21
N LYS A 46 -5.29 -4.90 2.63
CA LYS A 46 -5.00 -5.18 4.02
C LYS A 46 -4.81 -3.87 4.78
N VAL A 47 -5.41 -3.81 5.98
CA VAL A 47 -5.44 -2.62 6.84
C VAL A 47 -4.73 -2.82 8.18
N LEU A 48 -3.99 -3.91 8.37
CA LEU A 48 -3.30 -4.17 9.64
C LEU A 48 -2.30 -3.06 9.99
N ASP A 49 -1.50 -2.64 9.01
CA ASP A 49 -0.45 -1.62 9.15
C ASP A 49 -0.78 -0.32 8.41
N MET A 50 -1.99 -0.21 7.88
CA MET A 50 -2.48 0.92 7.09
C MET A 50 -3.73 1.49 7.74
N SER A 51 -3.95 2.79 7.63
CA SER A 51 -5.18 3.40 8.15
C SER A 51 -6.41 2.81 7.46
N GLU A 52 -7.31 2.16 8.23
CA GLU A 52 -8.56 1.60 7.69
C GLU A 52 -9.58 2.68 7.31
N ASP A 53 -9.46 3.87 7.92
CA ASP A 53 -10.39 4.99 7.72
C ASP A 53 -9.99 5.91 6.56
N ASP A 54 -8.85 5.64 5.92
CA ASP A 54 -8.36 6.45 4.82
C ASP A 54 -8.67 5.83 3.47
N SER A 55 -8.81 6.71 2.47
CA SER A 55 -8.76 6.30 1.07
C SER A 55 -7.35 5.91 0.67
N PHE A 56 -7.21 5.08 -0.36
CA PHE A 56 -5.96 4.97 -1.12
C PHE A 56 -6.11 5.62 -2.50
N VAL A 57 -4.98 6.07 -3.06
CA VAL A 57 -4.92 6.65 -4.41
C VAL A 57 -3.99 5.81 -5.27
N SER A 58 -4.47 5.33 -6.41
CA SER A 58 -3.67 4.62 -7.40
C SER A 58 -3.53 5.46 -8.67
N PHE A 59 -2.35 6.02 -8.91
CA PHE A 59 -1.99 6.56 -10.21
C PHE A 59 -1.80 5.44 -11.22
N ARG A 60 -2.21 5.68 -12.46
CA ARG A 60 -2.17 4.75 -13.58
C ARG A 60 -1.39 5.41 -14.71
N LEU A 61 -0.34 4.72 -15.16
CA LEU A 61 0.54 5.18 -16.22
C LEU A 61 0.75 4.07 -17.25
N GLY A 62 0.92 4.45 -18.51
CA GLY A 62 1.12 3.54 -19.62
C GLY A 62 -0.19 2.97 -20.18
N ALA A 63 -0.12 1.74 -20.69
CA ALA A 63 -1.22 1.08 -21.36
C ALA A 63 -2.49 0.99 -20.50
N THR A 64 -3.65 1.22 -21.12
CA THR A 64 -4.95 1.13 -20.45
C THR A 64 -5.18 -0.28 -19.92
N ARG A 65 -5.75 -0.37 -18.72
CA ARG A 65 -6.15 -1.65 -18.09
C ARG A 65 -7.55 -1.58 -17.53
N LEU A 66 -8.21 -2.74 -17.48
CA LEU A 66 -9.50 -2.85 -16.83
C LEU A 66 -9.31 -3.02 -15.32
N PHE A 67 -9.61 -1.97 -14.55
CA PHE A 67 -9.69 -2.04 -13.10
C PHE A 67 -11.11 -2.47 -12.72
N GLY A 68 -11.23 -3.68 -12.19
CA GLY A 68 -12.51 -4.22 -11.74
C GLY A 68 -12.75 -3.91 -10.27
N LEU A 69 -14.00 -3.57 -9.92
CA LEU A 69 -14.55 -3.54 -8.57
C LEU A 69 -15.66 -4.57 -8.48
N ARG A 70 -15.65 -5.43 -7.47
CA ARG A 70 -16.67 -6.46 -7.24
C ARG A 70 -17.16 -6.43 -5.80
N SER A 71 -18.47 -6.36 -5.61
CA SER A 71 -19.08 -6.34 -4.28
C SER A 71 -18.82 -7.65 -3.54
N LYS A 72 -18.46 -7.55 -2.26
CA LYS A 72 -18.29 -8.73 -1.38
C LYS A 72 -19.64 -9.34 -1.01
N ALA A 73 -20.68 -8.51 -0.89
CA ALA A 73 -22.02 -8.96 -0.50
C ALA A 73 -22.74 -9.65 -1.66
N ASN A 74 -22.56 -9.17 -2.89
CA ASN A 74 -23.10 -9.80 -4.09
C ASN A 74 -22.05 -9.80 -5.21
N PRO A 75 -21.33 -10.91 -5.43
CA PRO A 75 -20.29 -11.00 -6.45
C PRO A 75 -20.75 -10.77 -7.89
N GLN A 76 -22.06 -10.84 -8.18
CA GLN A 76 -22.61 -10.50 -9.49
C GLN A 76 -22.60 -8.99 -9.75
N PHE A 77 -22.56 -8.18 -8.69
CA PHE A 77 -22.47 -6.74 -8.80
C PHE A 77 -21.00 -6.33 -8.95
N ALA A 78 -20.61 -6.06 -10.19
CA ALA A 78 -19.27 -5.64 -10.55
C ALA A 78 -19.29 -4.38 -11.43
N GLN A 79 -18.24 -3.58 -11.32
CA GLN A 79 -18.00 -2.39 -12.12
C GLN A 79 -16.61 -2.51 -12.73
N ASN A 80 -16.47 -2.05 -13.96
CA ASN A 80 -15.20 -2.02 -14.66
C ASN A 80 -14.87 -0.57 -15.00
N ILE A 81 -13.66 -0.16 -14.65
CA ILE A 81 -13.15 1.19 -14.87
C ILE A 81 -11.95 1.06 -15.80
N LEU A 82 -11.96 1.81 -16.91
CA LEU A 82 -10.79 1.93 -17.77
C LEU A 82 -9.75 2.78 -17.05
N ALA A 83 -8.70 2.12 -16.57
CA ALA A 83 -7.56 2.74 -15.93
C ALA A 83 -6.57 3.21 -17.01
N THR A 84 -6.88 4.34 -17.63
CA THR A 84 -6.12 4.95 -18.74
C THR A 84 -4.81 5.55 -18.26
N ASP A 85 -3.93 5.87 -19.22
CA ASP A 85 -2.70 6.63 -18.94
C ASP A 85 -3.00 7.98 -18.27
N ASN A 86 -2.08 8.42 -17.41
CA ASN A 86 -2.17 9.66 -16.62
C ASN A 86 -3.49 9.82 -15.83
N SER A 87 -4.12 8.71 -15.43
CA SER A 87 -5.33 8.73 -14.61
C SER A 87 -5.05 8.35 -13.16
N ALA A 88 -6.02 8.61 -12.27
CA ALA A 88 -5.94 8.22 -10.87
C ALA A 88 -7.28 7.61 -10.42
N ILE A 89 -7.20 6.53 -9.65
CA ILE A 89 -8.35 5.89 -9.03
C ILE A 89 -8.24 6.09 -7.52
N VAL A 90 -9.27 6.70 -6.93
CA VAL A 90 -9.39 6.88 -5.47
C VAL A 90 -10.39 5.87 -4.93
N VAL A 91 -9.97 5.05 -3.98
CA VAL A 91 -10.85 4.06 -3.33
C VAL A 91 -10.95 4.40 -1.87
N GLY A 92 -12.16 4.79 -1.46
CA GLY A 92 -12.47 5.14 -0.08
C GLY A 92 -12.59 3.94 0.87
N PRO A 93 -12.56 4.20 2.19
CA PRO A 93 -12.56 3.15 3.22
C PRO A 93 -13.82 2.27 3.18
N ARG A 94 -14.99 2.87 2.91
CA ARG A 94 -16.26 2.13 2.74
C ARG A 94 -16.21 1.18 1.54
N THR A 95 -15.62 1.63 0.44
CA THR A 95 -15.44 0.82 -0.76
C THR A 95 -14.47 -0.33 -0.49
N ASN A 96 -13.30 -0.08 0.10
CA ASN A 96 -12.34 -1.14 0.44
C ASN A 96 -12.93 -2.21 1.39
N ARG A 97 -13.80 -1.80 2.32
CA ARG A 97 -14.53 -2.73 3.20
C ARG A 97 -15.59 -3.54 2.47
N GLY A 98 -16.41 -2.92 1.63
CA GLY A 98 -17.54 -3.57 0.96
C GLY A 98 -17.21 -4.28 -0.36
N TRP A 99 -16.04 -4.00 -0.94
CA TRP A 99 -15.68 -4.40 -2.30
C TRP A 99 -14.28 -4.98 -2.37
N THR A 100 -14.07 -5.78 -3.40
CA THR A 100 -12.76 -6.23 -3.84
C THR A 100 -12.42 -5.56 -5.16
N HIS A 101 -11.15 -5.31 -5.40
CA HIS A 101 -10.63 -4.76 -6.65
C HIS A 101 -9.54 -5.63 -7.24
N GLY A 102 -9.42 -5.60 -8.57
CA GLY A 102 -8.46 -6.38 -9.31
C GLY A 102 -8.17 -5.80 -10.69
N VAL A 103 -7.11 -6.30 -11.31
CA VAL A 103 -6.83 -6.09 -12.74
C VAL A 103 -6.82 -7.46 -13.38
N SER A 104 -7.77 -7.68 -14.29
CA SER A 104 -7.89 -8.94 -15.01
C SER A 104 -6.88 -9.01 -16.15
N PRO A 105 -6.40 -10.21 -16.51
CA PRO A 105 -5.62 -10.38 -17.72
C PRO A 105 -6.50 -10.09 -18.93
N ASP A 106 -5.94 -9.43 -19.94
CA ASP A 106 -6.57 -9.29 -21.25
C ASP A 106 -6.05 -10.37 -22.20
N THR A 107 -6.95 -11.28 -22.60
CA THR A 107 -6.63 -12.42 -23.46
C THR A 107 -7.15 -12.24 -24.89
N ARG A 108 -7.71 -11.07 -25.23
CA ARG A 108 -8.16 -10.76 -26.60
C ARG A 108 -6.98 -10.79 -27.57
N ARG A 109 -7.22 -10.93 -28.87
CA ARG A 109 -6.14 -10.72 -29.86
C ARG A 109 -5.79 -9.23 -29.91
N ALA A 110 -4.55 -8.89 -30.25
CA ALA A 110 -4.13 -7.49 -30.33
C ALA A 110 -4.98 -6.67 -31.33
N THR A 111 -5.48 -7.31 -32.39
CA THR A 111 -6.40 -6.70 -33.37
C THR A 111 -7.77 -6.32 -32.79
N GLU A 112 -8.10 -6.79 -31.59
CA GLU A 112 -9.36 -6.52 -30.88
C GLU A 112 -9.16 -5.52 -29.73
N CYS A 113 -7.92 -5.00 -29.56
CA CYS A 113 -7.57 -3.99 -28.58
C CYS A 113 -7.50 -2.61 -29.22
N THR A 114 -7.74 -1.58 -28.42
CA THR A 114 -7.55 -0.19 -28.83
C THR A 114 -6.07 0.21 -28.78
N GLU A 115 -5.73 1.33 -29.42
CA GLU A 115 -4.35 1.83 -29.46
C GLU A 115 -3.78 2.10 -28.05
N ASP A 116 -4.59 2.68 -27.16
CA ASP A 116 -4.19 2.98 -25.78
C ASP A 116 -4.00 1.73 -24.89
N GLU A 117 -4.69 0.62 -25.20
CA GLU A 117 -4.49 -0.67 -24.53
C GLU A 117 -3.16 -1.34 -24.94
N LEU A 118 -2.65 -1.03 -26.13
CA LEU A 118 -1.39 -1.54 -26.68
C LEU A 118 -0.21 -0.56 -26.55
N ALA A 119 -0.47 0.67 -26.09
CA ALA A 119 0.53 1.71 -25.90
C ALA A 119 1.70 1.24 -25.02
N TRP A 120 2.86 1.88 -25.17
CA TRP A 120 4.06 1.57 -24.37
C TRP A 120 4.51 0.10 -24.46
N GLY A 121 4.26 -0.56 -25.59
CA GLY A 121 4.54 -1.99 -25.77
C GLY A 121 3.74 -2.84 -24.79
N GLU A 122 2.46 -2.52 -24.62
CA GLU A 122 1.53 -3.12 -23.67
C GLU A 122 1.94 -2.96 -22.19
N ARG A 123 2.87 -2.08 -21.80
CA ARG A 123 3.28 -1.96 -20.39
C ARG A 123 2.45 -0.94 -19.66
N SER A 124 2.13 -1.21 -18.40
CA SER A 124 1.51 -0.22 -17.51
C SER A 124 2.09 -0.27 -16.10
N LEU A 125 2.00 0.85 -15.39
CA LEU A 125 2.50 1.02 -14.03
C LEU A 125 1.35 1.50 -13.15
N SER A 126 1.33 1.02 -11.91
CA SER A 126 0.50 1.59 -10.84
C SER A 126 1.36 2.06 -9.69
N ILE A 127 1.11 3.28 -9.24
CA ILE A 127 1.73 3.83 -8.04
C ILE A 127 0.61 4.10 -7.04
N ILE A 128 0.56 3.30 -5.98
CA ILE A 128 -0.53 3.29 -5.01
C ILE A 128 -0.04 3.90 -3.71
N PHE A 129 -0.60 5.05 -3.34
CA PHE A 129 -0.32 5.74 -2.08
C PHE A 129 -1.29 5.31 -0.99
N ARG A 130 -0.75 5.12 0.22
CA ARG A 130 -1.48 4.78 1.45
C ARG A 130 -0.85 5.47 2.66
N ARG A 131 -1.62 5.54 3.74
CA ARG A 131 -1.11 5.97 5.04
C ARG A 131 -0.80 4.74 5.90
N ALA A 132 0.47 4.40 5.98
CA ALA A 132 0.98 3.46 6.96
C ALA A 132 0.88 4.07 8.37
N VAL A 133 0.52 3.24 9.34
CA VAL A 133 0.27 3.59 10.74
C VAL A 133 0.99 2.66 11.73
N THR A 134 1.87 1.80 11.23
CA THR A 134 2.81 0.98 12.02
C THR A 134 4.23 1.35 11.61
N PHE A 135 5.12 1.56 12.58
CA PHE A 135 6.45 2.10 12.34
C PHE A 135 7.52 1.35 13.15
N TRP A 136 8.71 1.26 12.55
CA TRP A 136 9.93 0.90 13.27
C TRP A 136 10.46 2.11 14.00
N ARG A 137 10.84 1.90 15.27
CA ARG A 137 11.68 2.83 16.02
C ARG A 137 13.15 2.54 15.74
N SER A 138 14.02 3.51 16.02
CA SER A 138 15.47 3.40 15.83
C SER A 138 16.12 2.20 16.54
N ASP A 139 15.53 1.74 17.66
CA ASP A 139 16.00 0.58 18.41
C ASP A 139 15.44 -0.76 17.92
N GLY A 140 14.73 -0.77 16.79
CA GLY A 140 14.18 -1.97 16.16
C GLY A 140 12.95 -2.55 16.84
N LEU A 141 12.22 -1.73 17.58
CA LEU A 141 10.89 -2.08 18.09
C LEU A 141 9.78 -1.46 17.24
N LEU A 142 8.65 -2.16 17.15
CA LEU A 142 7.47 -1.69 16.42
C LEU A 142 6.48 -0.98 17.35
N PHE A 143 5.88 0.10 16.86
CA PHE A 143 4.71 0.74 17.45
C PHE A 143 3.69 1.11 16.36
N GLY A 144 2.45 1.38 16.76
CA GLY A 144 1.37 1.74 15.85
C GLY A 144 0.24 0.71 15.75
N ALA A 145 -0.64 0.85 14.78
CA ALA A 145 -1.92 0.11 14.73
C ALA A 145 -1.73 -1.42 14.67
N GLY A 146 -0.77 -1.90 13.88
CA GLY A 146 -0.42 -3.32 13.75
C GLY A 146 0.52 -3.84 14.84
N ALA A 147 1.07 -2.96 15.69
CA ALA A 147 1.97 -3.34 16.76
C ALA A 147 1.22 -3.62 18.08
N ARG A 148 1.94 -4.20 19.05
CA ARG A 148 1.45 -4.40 20.42
C ARG A 148 1.11 -3.07 21.10
N PHE A 149 2.01 -2.10 20.98
CA PHE A 149 1.85 -0.76 21.53
C PHE A 149 1.38 0.18 20.42
N LYS A 150 0.22 0.82 20.63
CA LYS A 150 -0.45 1.62 19.59
C LYS A 150 0.20 2.98 19.36
N THR A 151 0.97 3.46 20.32
CA THR A 151 1.73 4.71 20.21
C THR A 151 3.16 4.48 20.69
N GLU A 152 4.06 5.38 20.28
CA GLU A 152 5.46 5.34 20.70
C GLU A 152 5.60 5.61 22.21
N GLU A 153 4.78 6.49 22.76
CA GLU A 153 4.74 6.81 24.19
C GLU A 153 4.32 5.59 25.02
N ALA A 154 3.34 4.81 24.55
CA ALA A 154 2.90 3.60 25.21
C ALA A 154 3.98 2.51 25.21
N LEU A 155 4.74 2.40 24.11
CA LEU A 155 5.92 1.53 24.04
C LEU A 155 6.99 1.99 25.04
N GLU A 156 7.28 3.29 25.06
CA GLU A 156 8.31 3.86 25.94
C GLU A 156 7.97 3.67 27.42
N ALA A 157 6.72 3.94 27.82
CA ALA A 157 6.25 3.72 29.18
C ALA A 157 6.41 2.24 29.61
N ALA A 158 6.11 1.30 28.70
CA ALA A 158 6.25 -0.12 28.99
C ALA A 158 7.72 -0.55 29.14
N LEU A 159 8.64 0.04 28.38
CA LEU A 159 10.08 -0.20 28.50
C LEU A 159 10.63 0.35 29.82
N GLN A 160 10.20 1.54 30.22
CA GLN A 160 10.58 2.14 31.49
C GLN A 160 10.10 1.29 32.67
N ALA A 161 8.84 0.85 32.66
CA ALA A 161 8.29 -0.04 33.68
C ALA A 161 9.06 -1.38 33.77
N SER A 162 9.43 -1.95 32.62
CA SER A 162 10.20 -3.21 32.60
C SER A 162 11.61 -3.04 33.16
N ARG A 163 12.26 -1.88 33.01
CA ARG A 163 13.59 -1.63 33.59
C ARG A 163 13.55 -1.60 35.13
N VAL A 164 12.46 -1.10 35.71
CA VAL A 164 12.27 -1.05 37.17
C VAL A 164 11.94 -2.44 37.74
N GLY A 165 11.26 -3.30 36.99
CA GLY A 165 10.80 -4.62 37.43
C GLY A 165 11.68 -5.83 37.08
N GLY A 166 12.95 -5.66 36.64
CA GLY A 166 13.87 -6.78 36.36
C GLY A 166 13.98 -7.25 34.90
N GLY A 167 13.46 -6.48 33.92
CA GLY A 167 13.92 -6.40 32.52
C GLY A 167 13.75 -7.59 31.56
N ALA A 168 13.82 -8.83 32.03
CA ALA A 168 14.07 -9.99 31.16
C ALA A 168 12.92 -10.31 30.18
N ALA A 169 11.66 -10.18 30.61
CA ALA A 169 10.51 -10.56 29.79
C ALA A 169 10.32 -9.64 28.57
N MET A 170 10.53 -8.34 28.72
CA MET A 170 10.36 -7.36 27.63
C MET A 170 11.53 -7.39 26.64
N GLN A 171 12.74 -7.73 27.10
CA GLN A 171 13.89 -7.98 26.23
C GLN A 171 13.61 -9.15 25.28
N GLN A 172 13.20 -10.30 25.82
CA GLN A 172 12.92 -11.49 25.00
C GLN A 172 11.80 -11.26 23.97
N LEU A 173 10.77 -10.49 24.31
CA LEU A 173 9.68 -10.15 23.40
C LEU A 173 10.12 -9.26 22.22
N GLY A 174 11.14 -8.43 22.42
CA GLY A 174 11.67 -7.51 21.40
C GLY A 174 12.77 -8.10 20.52
N ASP A 175 13.40 -9.20 20.93
CA ASP A 175 14.55 -9.78 20.23
C ASP A 175 14.23 -10.23 18.80
N PRO A 176 13.09 -10.89 18.51
CA PRO A 176 12.73 -11.23 17.14
C PRO A 176 12.56 -9.97 16.25
N GLN A 177 12.00 -8.90 16.79
CA GLN A 177 11.81 -7.64 16.06
C GLN A 177 13.15 -6.98 15.73
N ARG A 178 14.04 -6.89 16.73
CA ARG A 178 15.39 -6.35 16.54
C ARG A 178 16.22 -7.17 15.55
N GLN A 179 16.15 -8.50 15.65
CA GLN A 179 16.85 -9.39 14.73
C GLN A 179 16.34 -9.21 13.30
N LEU A 180 15.02 -9.09 13.11
CA LEU A 180 14.43 -8.81 11.80
C LEU A 180 14.84 -7.43 11.28
N HIS A 181 14.76 -6.39 12.10
CA HIS A 181 15.14 -5.04 11.71
C HIS A 181 16.60 -4.96 11.27
N LYS A 182 17.50 -5.59 12.03
CA LYS A 182 18.92 -5.68 11.67
C LYS A 182 19.11 -6.36 10.30
N LYS A 183 18.45 -7.50 10.06
CA LYS A 183 18.52 -8.19 8.76
C LYS A 183 17.98 -7.35 7.60
N ILE A 184 16.94 -6.55 7.83
CA ILE A 184 16.40 -5.63 6.82
C ILE A 184 17.43 -4.56 6.47
N LEU A 185 18.05 -3.93 7.48
CA LEU A 185 19.07 -2.89 7.27
C LEU A 185 20.29 -3.46 6.53
N GLU A 186 20.79 -4.63 6.95
CA GLU A 186 21.91 -5.32 6.28
C GLU A 186 21.62 -5.63 4.81
N ALA A 187 20.37 -5.97 4.47
CA ALA A 187 19.98 -6.26 3.10
C ALA A 187 19.89 -5.02 2.20
N TRP A 188 19.72 -3.82 2.77
CA TRP A 188 19.59 -2.57 2.03
C TRP A 188 20.93 -1.85 1.80
N GLY A 189 22.01 -2.32 2.43
CA GLY A 189 23.33 -1.68 2.40
C GLY A 189 23.41 -0.44 3.28
#